data_AF-B8NM69-F1
#
_entry.id   AF-B8NM69-F1
#
_cell.length_a   1.000
_cell.length_b   1.000
_cell.length_c   1.000
_cell.angle_alpha   90.00
_cell.angle_beta   90.00
_cell.angle_gamma   90.00
#
_symmetry.space_group_name_H-M   'P 1'
#
loop_
_entity.id
_entity.type
_entity.pdbx_description
1 polymer ?
#
loop_
_entity_poly.entity_id
_entity_poly.type
_entity_poly.pdbx_seq_one_letter_code
_entity_poly.pdbx_strand_id
1 'polypeptide(L)'
;MANVQSRYNHLFPSPAAAFSGMYTGGLWTNNLGSWPGKANQTVEFSNGTKMTVETTASVMLDRGLDFSSGESLFQTACMPNKKSRPPDPRPSLAVGKPPYSIPLGGPSMYPDPIIHHKKDFVRGYYLHEERLEDVAVLQLPTFRLIGESPVSLARVAVQFLERARKDGKEKLIIDLSNNMGGDINLGFNLFRILFPDKPIYTATRFPSTELIGLMGRVFSTSQGNEAVEHDNTLDLPLVFQNAVTPDHRHSFGSWEKLFGPVEIAGQNMSHLHATYNFTTASTEDNPISGYGGIEFGPSTQLFHAENIIIMTNGICASTCTILARLLKQQGVRSIVFGGRPRAAPMQLLGGSKGGQYWSLVTISHYIKKAREIAVNASGAGSPILSEDELARFLELAPPPLTGFPIRIDSRGGSGVNFRNEYDEKDPTTPLQFVYEAADCRLFWTAENYVFPESSWVAAADAMFGDASCVEESDGHHITP
;
A
#
# COMPACT_ATOMS: atom_id res chain seq x y z
N MET A 1 0.84 4.95 9.20
CA MET A 1 0.17 6.15 8.65
C MET A 1 0.79 7.39 9.24
N ALA A 2 1.12 8.37 8.40
CA ALA A 2 1.72 9.62 8.85
C ALA A 2 0.64 10.69 9.19
N ASN A 3 -0.53 10.62 8.55
CA ASN A 3 -1.58 11.62 8.71
C ASN A 3 -2.41 11.44 9.99
N VAL A 4 -2.52 12.51 10.80
CA VAL A 4 -3.25 12.51 12.08
C VAL A 4 -4.77 12.29 11.91
N GLN A 5 -5.38 12.83 10.85
CA GLN A 5 -6.81 12.63 10.55
C GLN A 5 -7.10 11.18 10.17
N SER A 6 -6.29 10.58 9.29
CA SER A 6 -6.43 9.15 8.94
C SER A 6 -6.18 8.25 10.15
N ARG A 7 -5.22 8.61 11.02
CA ARG A 7 -4.99 7.89 12.28
C ARG A 7 -6.18 7.94 13.22
N TYR A 8 -6.92 9.05 13.24
CA TYR A 8 -8.12 9.18 14.06
C TYR A 8 -9.22 8.20 13.63
N ASN A 9 -9.33 7.88 12.33
CA ASN A 9 -10.30 6.89 11.85
C ASN A 9 -10.08 5.48 12.41
N HIS A 10 -8.84 5.12 12.79
CA HIS A 10 -8.59 3.84 13.46
C HIS A 10 -9.27 3.72 14.82
N LEU A 11 -9.72 4.81 15.44
CA LEU A 11 -10.47 4.74 16.68
C LEU A 11 -11.83 4.09 16.49
N PHE A 12 -12.42 4.15 15.29
CA PHE A 12 -13.80 3.78 15.03
C PHE A 12 -13.92 2.50 14.21
N PRO A 13 -15.12 1.87 14.20
CA PRO A 13 -15.34 0.69 13.39
C PRO A 13 -15.06 0.91 11.91
N SER A 14 -14.56 -0.11 11.23
CA SER A 14 -14.41 -0.10 9.76
C SER A 14 -14.77 -1.49 9.21
N PRO A 15 -15.96 -1.64 8.62
CA PRO A 15 -16.37 -2.89 7.97
C PRO A 15 -15.43 -3.28 6.82
N ALA A 16 -14.90 -2.30 6.07
CA ALA A 16 -13.93 -2.53 4.99
C ALA A 16 -12.61 -3.16 5.48
N ALA A 17 -12.24 -2.94 6.75
CA ALA A 17 -11.02 -3.50 7.33
C ALA A 17 -11.02 -5.05 7.35
N ALA A 18 -12.18 -5.70 7.40
CA ALA A 18 -12.25 -7.16 7.45
C ALA A 18 -11.78 -7.82 6.15
N PHE A 19 -11.95 -7.18 4.99
CA PHE A 19 -11.47 -7.72 3.70
C PHE A 19 -9.95 -7.90 3.67
N SER A 20 -9.21 -7.01 4.34
CA SER A 20 -7.74 -7.09 4.43
C SER A 20 -7.27 -7.92 5.64
N GLY A 21 -8.20 -8.50 6.40
CA GLY A 21 -7.92 -9.27 7.62
C GLY A 21 -7.58 -8.39 8.83
N MET A 22 -7.88 -7.10 8.77
CA MET A 22 -7.65 -6.15 9.86
C MET A 22 -8.82 -6.16 10.87
N TYR A 23 -8.55 -5.70 12.09
CA TYR A 23 -9.56 -5.55 13.13
C TYR A 23 -10.60 -4.48 12.77
N THR A 24 -11.88 -4.86 12.81
CA THR A 24 -13.01 -4.06 12.34
C THR A 24 -13.63 -3.15 13.41
N GLY A 25 -13.35 -3.40 14.70
CA GLY A 25 -14.03 -2.70 15.80
C GLY A 25 -13.53 -1.28 16.08
N GLY A 26 -12.34 -0.94 15.58
CA GLY A 26 -11.65 0.30 15.96
C GLY A 26 -10.99 0.23 17.34
N LEU A 27 -10.04 1.12 17.60
CA LEU A 27 -9.28 1.12 18.86
C LEU A 27 -10.15 1.39 20.09
N TRP A 28 -11.35 1.97 19.93
CA TRP A 28 -12.27 2.21 21.03
C TRP A 28 -12.81 0.91 21.65
N THR A 29 -12.94 -0.18 20.87
CA THR A 29 -13.36 -1.49 21.39
C THR A 29 -12.18 -2.35 21.86
N ASN A 30 -10.96 -2.09 21.36
CA ASN A 30 -9.74 -2.77 21.78
C ASN A 30 -8.53 -1.86 21.58
N ASN A 31 -7.78 -1.59 22.64
CA ASN A 31 -6.58 -0.75 22.58
C ASN A 31 -5.39 -1.36 21.79
N LEU A 32 -5.51 -2.59 21.26
CA LEU A 32 -4.50 -3.31 20.48
C LEU A 32 -3.12 -3.32 21.14
N GLY A 33 -3.08 -3.55 22.45
CA GLY A 33 -1.86 -3.58 23.26
C GLY A 33 -1.39 -2.22 23.78
N SER A 34 -2.05 -1.12 23.38
CA SER A 34 -1.77 0.20 23.95
C SER A 34 -2.42 0.34 25.33
N TRP A 35 -1.73 1.00 26.26
CA TRP A 35 -2.32 1.38 27.54
C TRP A 35 -3.09 2.70 27.38
N PRO A 36 -4.41 2.76 27.64
CA PRO A 36 -5.19 3.99 27.50
C PRO A 36 -4.91 5.03 28.61
N GLY A 37 -4.06 4.72 29.59
CA GLY A 37 -3.74 5.64 30.69
C GLY A 37 -4.64 5.53 31.92
N LYS A 38 -5.69 4.71 31.87
CA LYS A 38 -6.70 4.58 32.95
C LYS A 38 -7.13 3.13 33.15
N ALA A 39 -7.34 2.73 34.40
CA ALA A 39 -7.86 1.41 34.74
C ALA A 39 -9.33 1.22 34.37
N ASN A 40 -10.11 2.31 34.34
CA ASN A 40 -11.54 2.29 34.01
C ASN A 40 -11.87 3.42 33.03
N GLN A 41 -12.82 3.15 32.14
CA GLN A 41 -13.43 4.14 31.26
C GLN A 41 -14.93 4.22 31.57
N THR A 42 -15.45 5.43 31.76
CA THR A 42 -16.89 5.65 31.90
C THR A 42 -17.45 6.08 30.56
N VAL A 43 -18.33 5.26 29.99
CA VAL A 43 -19.09 5.56 28.78
C VAL A 43 -20.44 6.12 29.20
N GLU A 44 -20.78 7.31 28.73
CA GLU A 44 -22.06 7.97 28.96
C GLU A 44 -22.85 7.99 27.64
N PHE A 45 -24.04 7.42 27.66
CA PHE A 45 -24.92 7.34 26.50
C PHE A 45 -25.81 8.57 26.39
N SER A 46 -26.34 8.83 25.19
CA SER A 46 -27.22 9.99 24.94
C SER A 46 -28.51 9.99 25.78
N ASN A 47 -28.94 8.83 26.28
CA ASN A 47 -30.07 8.70 27.21
C ASN A 47 -29.69 8.95 28.69
N GLY A 48 -28.45 9.37 28.96
CA GLY A 48 -27.94 9.67 30.31
C GLY A 48 -27.49 8.46 31.12
N THR A 49 -27.65 7.23 30.61
CA THR A 49 -27.11 6.05 31.30
C THR A 49 -25.59 6.01 31.21
N LYS A 50 -24.94 5.43 32.23
CA LYS A 50 -23.48 5.31 32.29
C LYS A 50 -23.08 3.85 32.46
N MET A 51 -22.02 3.46 31.76
CA MET A 51 -21.37 2.16 31.89
C MET A 51 -19.91 2.38 32.28
N THR A 52 -19.41 1.65 33.26
CA THR A 52 -17.98 1.62 33.56
C THR A 52 -17.38 0.36 32.94
N VAL A 53 -16.38 0.55 32.08
CA VAL A 53 -15.65 -0.51 31.39
C VAL A 53 -14.26 -0.61 31.99
N GLU A 54 -13.92 -1.78 32.53
CA GLU A 54 -12.57 -2.06 33.04
C GLU A 54 -11.59 -2.26 31.88
N THR A 55 -10.42 -1.63 31.99
CA THR A 55 -9.33 -1.87 31.05
C THR A 55 -8.59 -3.14 31.44
N THR A 56 -8.78 -4.19 30.65
CA THR A 56 -8.13 -5.48 30.86
C THR A 56 -6.94 -5.64 29.91
N ALA A 57 -5.91 -6.36 30.36
CA ALA A 57 -4.82 -6.83 29.52
C ALA A 57 -4.89 -8.36 29.41
N SER A 58 -4.92 -8.87 28.19
CA SER A 58 -4.81 -10.31 27.94
C SER A 58 -3.40 -10.61 27.43
N VAL A 59 -2.70 -11.51 28.14
CA VAL A 59 -1.38 -11.96 27.72
C VAL A 59 -1.52 -13.32 27.06
N MET A 60 -1.36 -13.36 25.74
CA MET A 60 -1.34 -14.60 24.96
C MET A 60 0.11 -15.06 24.82
N LEU A 61 0.65 -15.64 25.89
CA LEU A 61 1.98 -16.22 25.87
C LEU A 61 1.91 -17.64 25.33
N ASP A 62 2.84 -17.99 24.43
CA ASP A 62 3.18 -19.40 24.27
C ASP A 62 3.65 -19.90 25.63
N ARG A 63 3.00 -20.95 26.15
CA ARG A 63 3.27 -21.50 27.50
C ARG A 63 4.72 -21.97 27.68
N GLY A 64 5.48 -22.09 26.58
CA GLY A 64 6.91 -22.43 26.60
C GLY A 64 7.87 -21.25 26.81
N LEU A 65 7.39 -20.01 26.93
CA LEU A 65 8.23 -18.82 26.98
C LEU A 65 8.25 -18.20 28.40
N ASP A 66 9.45 -17.89 28.91
CA ASP A 66 9.67 -17.36 30.26
C ASP A 66 9.64 -15.82 30.27
N PHE A 67 8.63 -15.26 30.92
CA PHE A 67 8.44 -13.82 31.11
C PHE A 67 8.43 -13.43 32.59
N SER A 68 9.02 -14.25 33.46
CA SER A 68 9.07 -14.03 34.91
C SER A 68 9.85 -12.77 35.32
N SER A 69 10.74 -12.27 34.46
CA SER A 69 11.52 -11.06 34.71
C SER A 69 11.73 -10.25 33.42
N GLY A 70 12.14 -8.99 33.56
CA GLY A 70 12.55 -8.18 32.41
C GLY A 70 13.71 -8.81 31.63
N GLU A 71 14.62 -9.49 32.33
CA GLU A 71 15.73 -10.24 31.71
C GLU A 71 15.23 -11.44 30.91
N SER A 72 14.33 -12.27 31.47
CA SER A 72 13.80 -13.43 30.76
C SER A 72 12.96 -13.02 29.55
N LEU A 73 12.16 -11.94 29.66
CA LEU A 73 11.45 -11.33 28.54
C LEU A 73 12.42 -10.86 27.45
N PHE A 74 13.50 -10.15 27.82
CA PHE A 74 14.50 -9.67 26.87
C PHE A 74 15.22 -10.84 26.18
N GLN A 75 15.65 -11.86 26.93
CA GLN A 75 16.27 -13.06 26.37
C GLN A 75 15.33 -13.81 25.41
N THR A 76 14.05 -13.85 25.73
CA THR A 76 13.06 -14.59 24.94
C THR A 76 12.61 -13.82 23.69
N ALA A 77 12.37 -12.52 23.81
CA ALA A 77 11.74 -11.71 22.77
C ALA A 77 12.73 -10.86 21.96
N CYS A 78 13.88 -10.50 22.53
CA CYS A 78 14.81 -9.56 21.91
C CYS A 78 16.12 -10.21 21.48
N MET A 79 16.55 -11.32 22.09
CA MET A 79 17.78 -12.00 21.66
C MET A 79 17.54 -12.88 20.43
N PRO A 80 18.53 -13.03 19.52
CA PRO A 80 18.45 -13.97 18.41
C PRO A 80 18.36 -15.41 18.94
N ASN A 81 17.18 -16.01 18.94
CA ASN A 81 17.00 -17.37 19.42
C ASN A 81 17.23 -18.37 18.26
N LYS A 82 18.24 -19.24 18.36
CA LYS A 82 18.60 -20.21 17.29
C LYS A 82 17.50 -21.25 17.00
N LYS A 83 16.52 -21.41 17.91
CA LYS A 83 15.39 -22.37 17.78
C LYS A 83 14.09 -21.72 17.29
N SER A 84 14.15 -20.51 16.73
CA SER A 84 12.96 -19.81 16.23
C SER A 84 12.30 -20.60 15.10
N ARG A 85 11.06 -21.03 15.32
CA ARG A 85 10.19 -21.63 14.30
C ARG A 85 10.09 -20.65 13.11
N PRO A 86 10.10 -21.11 11.84
CA PRO A 86 9.91 -20.22 10.70
C PRO A 86 8.63 -19.39 10.85
N PRO A 87 8.62 -18.14 10.33
CA PRO A 87 7.50 -17.24 10.49
C PRO A 87 6.22 -17.88 9.97
N ASP A 88 5.18 -17.89 10.80
CA ASP A 88 3.83 -18.13 10.30
C ASP A 88 3.51 -16.99 9.32
N PRO A 89 3.19 -17.26 8.03
CA PRO A 89 2.92 -16.22 7.03
C PRO A 89 1.73 -15.33 7.38
N ARG A 90 1.01 -15.65 8.45
CA ARG A 90 0.10 -14.76 9.14
C ARG A 90 0.82 -14.15 10.33
N PRO A 91 1.21 -12.86 10.31
CA PRO A 91 1.20 -12.07 11.54
C PRO A 91 -0.27 -11.83 11.91
N SER A 92 -1.07 -12.89 12.03
CA SER A 92 -2.03 -12.85 13.10
C SER A 92 -1.14 -12.71 14.32
N LEU A 93 -1.16 -11.53 14.95
CA LEU A 93 -1.39 -11.58 16.39
C LEU A 93 -2.45 -12.67 16.52
N ALA A 94 -2.05 -13.87 16.94
CA ALA A 94 -3.00 -14.86 17.41
C ALA A 94 -3.51 -14.24 18.71
N VAL A 95 -4.29 -13.17 18.57
CA VAL A 95 -5.28 -12.74 19.51
C VAL A 95 -6.14 -13.99 19.58
N GLY A 96 -5.83 -14.89 20.51
CA GLY A 96 -6.77 -15.96 20.79
C GLY A 96 -8.12 -15.30 21.00
N LYS A 97 -9.19 -15.98 20.56
CA LYS A 97 -10.52 -15.40 20.43
C LYS A 97 -10.75 -14.40 21.56
N PRO A 98 -10.86 -13.10 21.26
CA PRO A 98 -11.07 -12.13 22.32
C PRO A 98 -12.28 -12.58 23.16
N PRO A 99 -12.33 -12.26 24.46
CA PRO A 99 -13.48 -12.62 25.30
C PRO A 99 -14.79 -11.93 24.86
N TYR A 100 -14.73 -11.14 23.79
CA TYR A 100 -15.82 -10.40 23.17
C TYR A 100 -15.97 -10.81 21.69
N SER A 101 -17.17 -10.60 21.13
CA SER A 101 -17.42 -10.81 19.70
C SER A 101 -16.63 -9.82 18.85
N ILE A 102 -15.91 -10.32 17.84
CA ILE A 102 -15.33 -9.45 16.82
C ILE A 102 -16.49 -8.78 16.08
N PRO A 103 -16.52 -7.44 15.96
CA PRO A 103 -17.57 -6.76 15.21
C PRO A 103 -17.67 -7.28 13.79
N LEU A 104 -18.90 -7.38 13.28
CA LEU A 104 -19.15 -7.79 11.90
C LEU A 104 -18.40 -6.88 10.92
N GLY A 105 -18.00 -7.45 9.80
CA GLY A 105 -17.27 -6.75 8.74
C GLY A 105 -17.13 -7.60 7.49
N GLY A 106 -16.48 -7.03 6.49
CA GLY A 106 -16.29 -7.70 5.20
C GLY A 106 -17.64 -7.98 4.53
N PRO A 107 -17.75 -9.06 3.74
CA PRO A 107 -18.91 -9.32 2.89
C PRO A 107 -20.27 -9.23 3.58
N SER A 108 -20.36 -9.69 4.84
CA SER A 108 -21.61 -9.75 5.61
C SER A 108 -22.22 -8.40 5.99
N MET A 109 -21.45 -7.31 5.88
CA MET A 109 -21.90 -5.95 6.21
C MET A 109 -22.25 -5.13 4.97
N TYR A 110 -22.04 -5.66 3.77
CA TYR A 110 -22.37 -4.97 2.52
C TYR A 110 -23.51 -5.73 1.82
N PRO A 111 -24.26 -5.06 0.93
CA PRO A 111 -25.22 -5.72 0.06
C PRO A 111 -24.58 -6.85 -0.77
N ASP A 112 -25.43 -7.67 -1.39
CA ASP A 112 -24.95 -8.65 -2.37
C ASP A 112 -24.41 -7.92 -3.61
N PRO A 113 -23.16 -8.19 -4.03
CA PRO A 113 -22.59 -7.57 -5.21
C PRO A 113 -23.19 -8.15 -6.50
N ILE A 114 -23.30 -7.30 -7.53
CA ILE A 114 -23.68 -7.70 -8.89
C ILE A 114 -22.68 -8.71 -9.47
N ILE A 115 -21.41 -8.51 -9.14
CA ILE A 115 -20.30 -9.40 -9.44
C ILE A 115 -19.20 -9.20 -8.40
N HIS A 116 -18.50 -10.27 -8.03
CA HIS A 116 -17.34 -10.19 -7.15
C HIS A 116 -16.30 -11.24 -7.54
N HIS A 117 -15.06 -10.98 -7.17
CA HIS A 117 -14.01 -11.99 -7.21
C HIS A 117 -14.27 -13.01 -6.10
N LYS A 118 -13.94 -14.29 -6.34
CA LYS A 118 -14.18 -15.41 -5.41
C LYS A 118 -13.64 -15.19 -3.99
N LYS A 119 -12.65 -14.33 -3.81
CA LYS A 119 -12.03 -13.95 -2.54
C LYS A 119 -12.37 -12.52 -2.08
N ASP A 120 -13.37 -11.90 -2.69
CA ASP A 120 -13.83 -10.53 -2.41
C ASP A 120 -12.75 -9.44 -2.59
N PHE A 121 -11.74 -9.67 -3.42
CA PHE A 121 -10.70 -8.68 -3.72
C PHE A 121 -11.18 -7.53 -4.62
N VAL A 122 -12.27 -7.76 -5.36
CA VAL A 122 -12.98 -6.75 -6.13
C VAL A 122 -14.46 -7.08 -6.11
N ARG A 123 -15.30 -6.08 -5.89
CA ARG A 123 -16.76 -6.23 -5.77
C ARG A 123 -17.44 -5.07 -6.48
N GLY A 124 -18.47 -5.36 -7.25
CA GLY A 124 -19.21 -4.41 -8.05
C GLY A 124 -20.66 -4.26 -7.57
N TYR A 125 -21.14 -3.03 -7.44
CA TYR A 125 -22.48 -2.69 -6.96
C TYR A 125 -23.12 -1.61 -7.82
N TYR A 126 -24.44 -1.49 -7.71
CA TYR A 126 -25.20 -0.34 -8.18
C TYR A 126 -25.86 0.35 -7.00
N LEU A 127 -26.02 1.67 -7.08
CA LEU A 127 -26.91 2.38 -6.16
C LEU A 127 -28.36 2.23 -6.63
N HIS A 128 -29.29 2.33 -5.69
CA HIS A 128 -30.71 1.99 -5.91
C HIS A 128 -31.66 3.17 -5.66
N GLU A 129 -31.16 4.26 -5.11
CA GLU A 129 -31.87 5.51 -4.98
C GLU A 129 -32.19 6.07 -6.37
N GLU A 130 -33.41 6.53 -6.58
CA GLU A 130 -33.90 7.03 -7.88
C GLU A 130 -32.99 8.12 -8.49
N ARG A 131 -32.41 8.98 -7.66
CA ARG A 131 -31.50 10.05 -8.08
C ARG A 131 -30.07 9.57 -8.42
N LEU A 132 -29.73 8.33 -8.10
CA LEU A 132 -28.39 7.73 -8.22
C LEU A 132 -28.41 6.44 -9.08
N GLU A 133 -29.48 6.22 -9.84
CA GLU A 133 -29.64 5.03 -10.70
C GLU A 133 -28.54 4.90 -11.76
N ASP A 134 -27.84 5.98 -12.11
CA ASP A 134 -26.72 5.99 -13.06
C ASP A 134 -25.35 5.73 -12.41
N VAL A 135 -25.31 5.46 -11.09
CA VAL A 135 -24.07 5.26 -10.32
C VAL A 135 -23.76 3.79 -10.09
N ALA A 136 -22.52 3.41 -10.44
CA ALA A 136 -21.90 2.13 -10.12
C ALA A 136 -20.80 2.30 -9.05
N VAL A 137 -20.56 1.26 -8.25
CA VAL A 137 -19.48 1.23 -7.25
C VAL A 137 -18.56 0.04 -7.51
N LEU A 138 -17.27 0.30 -7.69
CA LEU A 138 -16.22 -0.70 -7.75
C LEU A 138 -15.41 -0.63 -6.45
N GLN A 139 -15.64 -1.59 -5.55
CA GLN A 139 -14.91 -1.69 -4.30
C GLN A 139 -13.68 -2.59 -4.46
N LEU A 140 -12.51 -2.07 -4.07
CA LEU A 140 -11.22 -2.75 -4.10
C LEU A 140 -10.55 -2.59 -2.73
N PRO A 141 -10.79 -3.52 -1.79
CA PRO A 141 -10.29 -3.37 -0.43
C PRO A 141 -8.80 -3.72 -0.27
N THR A 142 -8.17 -4.36 -1.25
CA THR A 142 -6.76 -4.76 -1.19
C THR A 142 -6.20 -5.08 -2.57
N PHE A 143 -4.91 -4.82 -2.80
CA PHE A 143 -4.16 -5.35 -3.95
C PHE A 143 -3.28 -6.55 -3.57
N ARG A 144 -3.32 -7.00 -2.32
CA ARG A 144 -2.58 -8.16 -1.84
C ARG A 144 -3.37 -9.43 -2.10
N LEU A 145 -2.96 -10.17 -3.12
CA LEU A 145 -3.56 -11.45 -3.47
C LEU A 145 -2.98 -12.57 -2.60
N ILE A 146 -3.84 -13.50 -2.19
CA ILE A 146 -3.44 -14.71 -1.47
C ILE A 146 -3.93 -15.92 -2.27
N GLY A 147 -3.01 -16.59 -2.95
CA GLY A 147 -3.30 -17.80 -3.74
C GLY A 147 -4.15 -17.55 -4.98
N GLU A 148 -4.14 -16.33 -5.51
CA GLU A 148 -4.91 -15.91 -6.70
C GLU A 148 -3.98 -15.12 -7.63
N SER A 149 -4.23 -15.15 -8.94
CA SER A 149 -3.42 -14.43 -9.93
C SER A 149 -3.94 -13.01 -10.20
N PRO A 150 -3.07 -12.05 -10.55
CA PRO A 150 -3.48 -10.67 -10.88
C PRO A 150 -4.52 -10.58 -11.99
N VAL A 151 -4.37 -11.37 -13.06
CA VAL A 151 -5.34 -11.43 -14.17
C VAL A 151 -6.75 -11.83 -13.72
N SER A 152 -6.89 -12.65 -12.67
CA SER A 152 -8.21 -13.08 -12.18
C SER A 152 -9.02 -11.91 -11.59
N LEU A 153 -8.38 -11.00 -10.87
CA LEU A 153 -8.99 -9.79 -10.33
C LEU A 153 -9.31 -8.83 -11.47
N ALA A 154 -8.34 -8.59 -12.36
CA ALA A 154 -8.48 -7.68 -13.48
C ALA A 154 -9.67 -8.06 -14.38
N ARG A 155 -9.90 -9.37 -14.62
CA ARG A 155 -11.04 -9.87 -15.40
C ARG A 155 -12.38 -9.51 -14.77
N VAL A 156 -12.50 -9.66 -13.45
CA VAL A 156 -13.75 -9.30 -12.73
C VAL A 156 -13.98 -7.80 -12.77
N ALA A 157 -12.92 -6.99 -12.63
CA ALA A 157 -13.02 -5.53 -12.75
C ALA A 157 -13.51 -5.11 -14.15
N VAL A 158 -12.93 -5.67 -15.22
CA VAL A 158 -13.38 -5.42 -16.60
C VAL A 158 -14.83 -5.84 -16.80
N GLN A 159 -15.19 -7.07 -16.40
CA GLN A 159 -16.56 -7.58 -16.51
C GLN A 159 -17.57 -6.69 -15.79
N PHE A 160 -17.22 -6.17 -14.61
CA PHE A 160 -18.08 -5.23 -13.90
C PHE A 160 -18.23 -3.91 -14.65
N LEU A 161 -17.12 -3.30 -15.09
CA LEU A 161 -17.14 -1.99 -15.76
C LEU A 161 -17.91 -2.03 -17.08
N GLU A 162 -17.69 -3.07 -17.90
CA GLU A 162 -18.43 -3.29 -19.15
C GLU A 162 -19.92 -3.52 -18.89
N ARG A 163 -20.25 -4.31 -17.86
CA ARG A 163 -21.64 -4.55 -17.47
C ARG A 163 -22.31 -3.29 -16.95
N ALA A 164 -21.63 -2.51 -16.11
CA ALA A 164 -22.13 -1.23 -15.60
C ALA A 164 -22.45 -0.28 -16.76
N ARG A 165 -21.55 -0.17 -17.73
CA ARG A 165 -21.80 0.67 -18.91
C ARG A 165 -22.99 0.15 -19.74
N LYS A 166 -23.08 -1.17 -19.94
CA LYS A 166 -24.20 -1.82 -20.65
C LYS A 166 -25.54 -1.61 -19.94
N ASP A 167 -25.53 -1.62 -18.61
CA ASP A 167 -26.70 -1.42 -17.74
C ASP A 167 -27.02 0.08 -17.55
N GLY A 168 -26.43 0.98 -18.36
CA GLY A 168 -26.77 2.41 -18.39
C GLY A 168 -26.10 3.26 -17.30
N LYS A 169 -25.09 2.73 -16.60
CA LYS A 169 -24.35 3.51 -15.59
C LYS A 169 -23.41 4.50 -16.28
N GLU A 170 -23.40 5.73 -15.79
CA GLU A 170 -22.61 6.85 -16.32
C GLU A 170 -21.57 7.37 -15.33
N LYS A 171 -21.74 7.05 -14.05
CA LYS A 171 -20.87 7.46 -12.93
C LYS A 171 -20.31 6.26 -12.19
N LEU A 172 -19.09 6.41 -11.68
CA LEU A 172 -18.36 5.35 -11.01
C LEU A 172 -17.73 5.84 -9.70
N ILE A 173 -18.01 5.14 -8.61
CA ILE A 173 -17.29 5.27 -7.35
C ILE A 173 -16.25 4.16 -7.26
N ILE A 174 -14.98 4.52 -7.11
CA ILE A 174 -13.90 3.57 -6.81
C ILE A 174 -13.66 3.61 -5.30
N ASP A 175 -14.20 2.64 -4.57
CA ASP A 175 -14.04 2.53 -3.12
C ASP A 175 -12.74 1.81 -2.77
N LEU A 176 -11.77 2.58 -2.30
CA LEU A 176 -10.46 2.14 -1.82
C LEU A 176 -10.34 2.22 -0.29
N SER A 177 -11.45 2.27 0.43
CA SER A 177 -11.45 2.35 1.89
C SER A 177 -10.71 1.16 2.50
N ASN A 178 -9.81 1.44 3.46
CA ASN A 178 -8.93 0.44 4.07
C ASN A 178 -7.93 -0.29 3.15
N ASN A 179 -7.72 0.17 1.91
CA ASN A 179 -6.79 -0.49 0.99
C ASN A 179 -5.32 -0.14 1.27
N MET A 180 -4.60 -1.10 1.86
CA MET A 180 -3.18 -0.95 2.21
C MET A 180 -2.20 -1.20 1.06
N GLY A 181 -2.69 -1.43 -0.16
CA GLY A 181 -1.88 -1.76 -1.33
C GLY A 181 -1.69 -3.26 -1.52
N GLY A 182 -0.59 -3.64 -2.18
CA GLY A 182 -0.26 -5.02 -2.51
C GLY A 182 0.57 -5.10 -3.78
N ASP A 183 0.18 -5.95 -4.73
CA ASP A 183 0.85 -6.01 -6.03
C ASP A 183 0.63 -4.69 -6.78
N ILE A 184 1.71 -4.08 -7.27
CA ILE A 184 1.71 -2.79 -7.96
C ILE A 184 1.20 -2.87 -9.40
N ASN A 185 1.40 -3.99 -10.10
CA ASN A 185 0.89 -4.20 -11.46
C ASN A 185 -0.64 -4.19 -11.50
N LEU A 186 -1.31 -4.67 -10.44
CA LEU A 186 -2.76 -4.54 -10.34
C LEU A 186 -3.24 -3.09 -10.36
N GLY A 187 -2.53 -2.19 -9.66
CA GLY A 187 -2.84 -0.77 -9.66
C GLY A 187 -2.61 -0.13 -11.03
N PHE A 188 -1.46 -0.42 -11.64
CA PHE A 188 -1.13 0.05 -12.99
C PHE A 188 -2.11 -0.45 -14.04
N ASN A 189 -2.48 -1.73 -13.99
CA ASN A 189 -3.42 -2.31 -14.94
C ASN A 189 -4.83 -1.78 -14.76
N LEU A 190 -5.30 -1.62 -13.51
CA LEU A 190 -6.61 -1.02 -13.26
C LEU A 190 -6.67 0.42 -13.76
N PHE A 191 -5.59 1.20 -13.62
CA PHE A 191 -5.50 2.52 -14.24
C PHE A 191 -5.65 2.43 -15.76
N ARG A 192 -4.95 1.49 -16.42
CA ARG A 192 -5.04 1.30 -17.88
C ARG A 192 -6.40 0.77 -18.35
N ILE A 193 -7.09 -0.03 -17.54
CA ILE A 193 -8.47 -0.48 -17.80
C ILE A 193 -9.44 0.72 -17.79
N LEU A 194 -9.24 1.68 -16.87
CA LEU A 194 -10.08 2.87 -16.76
C LEU A 194 -9.72 3.94 -17.80
N PHE A 195 -8.43 4.05 -18.15
CA PHE A 195 -7.86 5.03 -19.07
C PHE A 195 -6.96 4.37 -20.14
N PRO A 196 -7.55 3.66 -21.13
CA PRO A 196 -6.80 2.86 -22.13
C PRO A 196 -5.88 3.65 -23.05
N ASP A 197 -5.98 4.97 -23.13
CA ASP A 197 -5.10 5.81 -23.98
C ASP A 197 -4.10 6.64 -23.18
N LYS A 198 -4.07 6.50 -21.84
CA LYS A 198 -3.19 7.31 -20.97
C LYS A 198 -1.92 6.56 -20.57
N PRO A 199 -0.73 7.16 -20.72
CA PRO A 199 0.50 6.54 -20.27
C PRO A 199 0.54 6.47 -18.74
N ILE A 200 1.23 5.46 -18.21
CA ILE A 200 1.54 5.40 -16.78
C ILE A 200 2.83 6.19 -16.55
N TYR A 201 2.77 7.24 -15.74
CA TYR A 201 3.94 7.96 -15.26
C TYR A 201 4.28 7.50 -13.84
N THR A 202 5.49 6.98 -13.65
CA THR A 202 6.05 6.75 -12.32
C THR A 202 7.44 7.33 -12.26
N ALA A 203 7.81 7.90 -11.12
CA ALA A 203 9.11 8.52 -10.95
C ALA A 203 9.64 8.20 -9.56
N THR A 204 10.77 7.51 -9.51
CA THR A 204 11.37 7.03 -8.27
C THR A 204 12.86 7.33 -8.19
N ARG A 205 13.38 7.35 -6.97
CA ARG A 205 14.83 7.36 -6.67
C ARG A 205 15.12 6.49 -5.46
N PHE A 206 16.31 5.92 -5.41
CA PHE A 206 16.87 5.27 -4.22
C PHE A 206 18.15 5.99 -3.75
N PRO A 207 18.57 5.81 -2.48
CA PRO A 207 19.81 6.39 -1.96
C PRO A 207 21.07 5.83 -2.65
N SER A 208 21.97 6.70 -3.07
CA SER A 208 23.23 6.34 -3.74
C SER A 208 24.38 6.19 -2.72
N THR A 209 24.27 5.18 -1.86
CA THR A 209 25.34 4.82 -0.89
C THR A 209 26.42 3.95 -1.54
N GLU A 210 27.63 3.96 -0.99
CA GLU A 210 28.75 3.16 -1.49
C GLU A 210 28.37 1.67 -1.60
N LEU A 211 27.77 1.07 -0.56
CA LEU A 211 27.34 -0.33 -0.59
C LEU A 211 26.34 -0.62 -1.72
N ILE A 212 25.34 0.25 -1.93
CA ILE A 212 24.37 0.10 -3.02
C ILE A 212 25.07 0.22 -4.38
N GLY A 213 26.03 1.15 -4.51
CA GLY A 213 26.84 1.31 -5.72
C GLY A 213 27.64 0.05 -6.06
N LEU A 214 28.27 -0.59 -5.07
CA LEU A 214 28.98 -1.86 -5.23
C LEU A 214 28.02 -3.00 -5.58
N MET A 215 26.89 -3.11 -4.87
CA MET A 215 25.87 -4.14 -5.13
C MET A 215 25.30 -4.03 -6.54
N GLY A 216 24.96 -2.82 -7.00
CA GLY A 216 24.40 -2.65 -8.35
C GLY A 216 25.40 -2.95 -9.46
N ARG A 217 26.70 -2.70 -9.27
CA ARG A 217 27.73 -3.20 -10.21
C ARG A 217 27.74 -4.73 -10.29
N VAL A 218 27.65 -5.40 -9.14
CA VAL A 218 27.58 -6.86 -9.07
C VAL A 218 26.34 -7.40 -9.76
N PHE A 219 25.16 -6.84 -9.46
CA PHE A 219 23.91 -7.30 -10.06
C PHE A 219 23.77 -6.94 -11.54
N SER A 220 24.46 -5.91 -12.01
CA SER A 220 24.42 -5.48 -13.41
C SER A 220 25.33 -6.28 -14.34
N THR A 221 26.14 -7.22 -13.83
CA THR A 221 26.91 -8.16 -14.67
C THR A 221 26.02 -9.29 -15.20
N SER A 222 26.51 -10.07 -16.18
CA SER A 222 25.78 -11.25 -16.66
C SER A 222 25.56 -12.29 -15.55
N GLN A 223 26.58 -12.55 -14.71
CA GLN A 223 26.46 -13.47 -13.58
C GLN A 223 25.48 -12.95 -12.53
N GLY A 224 25.49 -11.64 -12.28
CA GLY A 224 24.55 -10.97 -11.40
C GLY A 224 23.12 -11.08 -11.91
N ASN A 225 22.91 -10.74 -13.17
CA ASN A 225 21.59 -10.76 -13.80
C ASN A 225 21.00 -12.19 -13.82
N GLU A 226 21.79 -13.19 -14.23
CA GLU A 226 21.37 -14.60 -14.21
C GLU A 226 21.03 -15.08 -12.79
N ALA A 227 21.84 -14.71 -11.79
CA ALA A 227 21.60 -15.09 -10.40
C ALA A 227 20.31 -14.46 -9.84
N VAL A 228 19.91 -13.28 -10.33
CA VAL A 228 18.68 -12.62 -9.92
C VAL A 228 17.46 -13.11 -10.70
N GLU A 229 17.59 -13.37 -12.00
CA GLU A 229 16.52 -13.95 -12.83
C GLU A 229 16.05 -15.31 -12.32
N HIS A 230 16.95 -16.10 -11.71
CA HIS A 230 16.61 -17.36 -11.07
C HIS A 230 16.09 -17.23 -9.62
N ASP A 231 16.09 -16.02 -9.06
CA ASP A 231 15.65 -15.74 -7.70
C ASP A 231 14.46 -14.78 -7.70
N ASN A 232 13.27 -15.35 -7.84
CA ASN A 232 11.99 -14.62 -7.82
C ASN A 232 11.73 -13.83 -6.51
N THR A 233 12.59 -13.93 -5.49
CA THR A 233 12.49 -13.16 -4.25
C THR A 233 13.18 -11.79 -4.33
N LEU A 234 13.88 -11.52 -5.42
CA LEU A 234 14.59 -10.27 -5.66
C LEU A 234 13.78 -9.35 -6.60
N ASP A 235 13.14 -8.33 -6.03
CA ASP A 235 12.50 -7.19 -6.72
C ASP A 235 13.56 -6.14 -7.18
N LEU A 236 13.63 -5.81 -8.47
CA LEU A 236 14.85 -5.47 -9.25
C LEU A 236 15.19 -3.95 -9.46
N PRO A 237 15.41 -3.06 -8.46
CA PRO A 237 15.84 -1.69 -8.75
C PRO A 237 17.35 -1.56 -9.01
N LEU A 238 18.16 -2.57 -8.65
CA LEU A 238 19.64 -2.52 -8.74
C LEU A 238 20.21 -3.14 -10.02
N VAL A 239 19.39 -3.30 -11.05
CA VAL A 239 19.77 -3.82 -12.37
C VAL A 239 19.37 -2.78 -13.41
N PHE A 240 20.36 -2.07 -13.96
CA PHE A 240 20.07 -0.92 -14.82
C PHE A 240 19.34 -1.30 -16.11
N GLN A 241 19.51 -2.55 -16.57
CA GLN A 241 18.86 -3.11 -17.75
C GLN A 241 17.33 -3.13 -17.62
N ASN A 242 16.82 -3.18 -16.39
CA ASN A 242 15.38 -3.22 -16.09
C ASN A 242 14.80 -1.83 -15.77
N ALA A 243 15.63 -0.79 -15.80
CA ALA A 243 15.24 0.59 -15.52
C ALA A 243 15.05 1.41 -16.81
N VAL A 244 14.08 2.31 -16.77
CA VAL A 244 13.78 3.26 -17.84
C VAL A 244 13.46 4.63 -17.26
N THR A 245 13.53 5.68 -18.08
CA THR A 245 13.09 7.03 -17.70
C THR A 245 11.59 7.02 -17.32
N PRO A 246 11.12 7.98 -16.49
CA PRO A 246 9.71 8.04 -16.05
C PRO A 246 8.66 8.05 -17.17
N ASP A 247 9.03 8.53 -18.35
CA ASP A 247 8.19 8.57 -19.55
C ASP A 247 8.33 7.31 -20.44
N HIS A 248 9.11 6.32 -19.99
CA HIS A 248 9.41 5.06 -20.67
C HIS A 248 10.08 5.20 -22.04
N ARG A 249 10.63 6.38 -22.39
CA ARG A 249 11.25 6.61 -23.71
C ARG A 249 12.69 6.15 -23.81
N HIS A 250 13.43 6.09 -22.71
CA HIS A 250 14.86 5.76 -22.73
C HIS A 250 15.22 4.74 -21.65
N SER A 251 15.99 3.73 -22.03
CA SER A 251 16.69 2.84 -21.09
C SER A 251 17.99 3.46 -20.62
N PHE A 252 18.48 3.03 -19.46
CA PHE A 252 19.81 3.42 -18.98
C PHE A 252 20.91 2.62 -19.69
N GLY A 253 21.98 3.29 -20.13
CA GLY A 253 23.09 2.63 -20.84
C GLY A 253 24.14 1.97 -19.94
N SER A 254 24.16 2.30 -18.65
CA SER A 254 25.06 1.70 -17.65
C SER A 254 24.50 1.87 -16.23
N TRP A 255 25.07 1.12 -15.28
CA TRP A 255 24.74 1.25 -13.86
C TRP A 255 24.99 2.66 -13.33
N GLU A 256 26.11 3.29 -13.70
CA GLU A 256 26.48 4.64 -13.26
C GLU A 256 25.46 5.68 -13.72
N LYS A 257 24.89 5.49 -14.93
CA LYS A 257 23.83 6.37 -15.45
C LYS A 257 22.52 6.24 -14.67
N LEU A 258 22.21 5.08 -14.10
CA LEU A 258 21.07 4.93 -13.19
C LEU A 258 21.41 5.44 -11.78
N PHE A 259 22.56 5.00 -11.24
CA PHE A 259 22.98 5.22 -9.85
C PHE A 259 23.30 6.68 -9.51
N GLY A 260 23.69 7.51 -10.48
CA GLY A 260 24.01 8.91 -10.22
C GLY A 260 25.45 9.11 -9.71
N PRO A 261 25.68 10.04 -8.76
CA PRO A 261 24.69 10.63 -7.86
C PRO A 261 24.01 11.89 -8.43
N VAL A 262 22.78 12.13 -7.97
CA VAL A 262 22.08 13.41 -8.03
C VAL A 262 21.89 13.89 -6.59
N GLU A 263 22.39 15.07 -6.26
CA GLU A 263 22.23 15.64 -4.92
C GLU A 263 20.82 16.22 -4.75
N ILE A 264 20.06 15.70 -3.80
CA ILE A 264 18.70 16.15 -3.45
C ILE A 264 18.65 16.35 -1.93
N ALA A 265 18.33 17.56 -1.48
CA ALA A 265 18.21 17.91 -0.06
C ALA A 265 19.43 17.46 0.79
N GLY A 266 20.64 17.58 0.25
CA GLY A 266 21.89 17.19 0.91
C GLY A 266 22.16 15.68 0.96
N GLN A 267 21.43 14.88 0.15
CA GLN A 267 21.63 13.43 0.03
C GLN A 267 21.91 13.05 -1.41
N ASN A 268 22.82 12.09 -1.61
CA ASN A 268 23.08 11.51 -2.93
C ASN A 268 22.02 10.47 -3.28
N MET A 269 21.33 10.68 -4.39
CA MET A 269 20.25 9.82 -4.89
C MET A 269 20.52 9.34 -6.32
N SER A 270 19.87 8.24 -6.71
CA SER A 270 19.88 7.76 -8.10
C SER A 270 19.30 8.81 -9.05
N HIS A 271 19.56 8.69 -10.35
CA HIS A 271 18.77 9.41 -11.35
C HIS A 271 17.29 9.01 -11.26
N LEU A 272 16.41 9.91 -11.72
CA LEU A 272 14.97 9.69 -11.73
C LEU A 272 14.64 8.60 -12.75
N HIS A 273 13.90 7.58 -12.35
CA HIS A 273 13.54 6.45 -13.19
C HIS A 273 12.13 5.97 -12.86
N ALA A 274 11.47 5.30 -13.81
CA ALA A 274 10.20 4.62 -13.58
C ALA A 274 10.37 3.50 -12.53
N THR A 275 9.26 3.02 -11.97
CA THR A 275 9.27 1.91 -11.02
C THR A 275 9.97 0.67 -11.61
N TYR A 276 9.80 0.41 -12.91
CA TYR A 276 10.58 -0.51 -13.75
C TYR A 276 10.10 -0.38 -15.20
N ASN A 277 10.70 -1.14 -16.12
CA ASN A 277 10.19 -1.26 -17.47
C ASN A 277 8.85 -2.05 -17.53
N PHE A 278 7.74 -1.35 -17.72
CA PHE A 278 6.41 -1.97 -17.83
C PHE A 278 6.26 -2.93 -19.02
N THR A 279 6.99 -2.73 -20.11
CA THR A 279 6.99 -3.65 -21.27
C THR A 279 7.52 -5.02 -20.87
N THR A 280 8.55 -5.07 -20.02
CA THR A 280 9.14 -6.32 -19.53
C THR A 280 8.33 -6.91 -18.37
N ALA A 281 7.70 -6.07 -17.55
CA ALA A 281 6.94 -6.51 -16.38
C ALA A 281 5.52 -7.01 -16.70
N SER A 282 4.96 -6.64 -17.85
CA SER A 282 3.63 -7.04 -18.29
C SER A 282 3.62 -8.46 -18.85
N THR A 283 2.80 -9.34 -18.29
CA THR A 283 2.64 -10.74 -18.75
C THR A 283 1.15 -11.10 -18.82
N GLU A 284 0.79 -12.23 -19.44
CA GLU A 284 -0.62 -12.67 -19.50
C GLU A 284 -1.23 -12.92 -18.11
N ASP A 285 -0.42 -13.40 -17.15
CA ASP A 285 -0.86 -13.66 -15.77
C ASP A 285 -0.81 -12.42 -14.86
N ASN A 286 0.08 -11.47 -15.17
CA ASN A 286 0.22 -10.19 -14.48
C ASN A 286 0.22 -9.00 -15.46
N PRO A 287 -0.92 -8.73 -16.11
CA PRO A 287 -0.98 -7.80 -17.24
C PRO A 287 -0.82 -6.35 -16.79
N ILE A 288 -0.17 -5.55 -17.64
CA ILE A 288 -0.29 -4.08 -17.67
C ILE A 288 -0.75 -3.72 -19.09
N SER A 289 -2.04 -3.46 -19.26
CA SER A 289 -2.65 -3.25 -20.58
C SER A 289 -1.95 -2.15 -21.39
N GLY A 290 -1.64 -2.41 -22.65
CA GLY A 290 -0.89 -1.55 -23.57
C GLY A 290 0.64 -1.67 -23.46
N TYR A 291 1.17 -2.56 -22.62
CA TYR A 291 2.62 -2.80 -22.46
C TYR A 291 2.97 -4.27 -22.73
N GLY A 292 4.11 -4.51 -23.38
CA GLY A 292 4.59 -5.87 -23.67
C GLY A 292 3.78 -6.62 -24.74
N GLY A 293 2.96 -5.91 -25.53
CA GLY A 293 2.02 -6.53 -26.48
C GLY A 293 0.78 -7.12 -25.80
N ILE A 294 0.59 -6.89 -24.50
CA ILE A 294 -0.57 -7.32 -23.74
C ILE A 294 -1.64 -6.23 -23.82
N GLU A 295 -2.76 -6.54 -24.47
CA GLU A 295 -3.98 -5.73 -24.43
C GLU A 295 -4.98 -6.40 -23.50
N PHE A 296 -5.43 -5.67 -22.47
CA PHE A 296 -6.36 -6.20 -21.48
C PHE A 296 -7.43 -5.17 -21.10
N GLY A 297 -8.69 -5.57 -21.15
CA GLY A 297 -9.83 -4.69 -20.86
C GLY A 297 -10.33 -3.94 -22.10
N PRO A 298 -11.16 -2.89 -21.90
CA PRO A 298 -11.77 -2.16 -22.99
C PRO A 298 -10.72 -1.33 -23.75
N SER A 299 -10.89 -1.21 -25.07
CA SER A 299 -10.02 -0.37 -25.92
C SER A 299 -10.36 1.12 -25.86
N THR A 300 -11.46 1.49 -25.20
CA THR A 300 -11.90 2.87 -25.03
C THR A 300 -12.31 3.11 -23.59
N GLN A 301 -12.13 4.34 -23.12
CA GLN A 301 -12.53 4.74 -21.77
C GLN A 301 -14.05 4.63 -21.59
N LEU A 302 -14.50 3.83 -20.61
CA LEU A 302 -15.92 3.55 -20.37
C LEU A 302 -16.67 4.64 -19.61
N PHE A 303 -15.96 5.38 -18.74
CA PHE A 303 -16.51 6.45 -17.90
C PHE A 303 -15.67 7.71 -18.06
N HIS A 304 -16.28 8.88 -18.23
CA HIS A 304 -15.56 10.16 -18.26
C HIS A 304 -14.87 10.43 -16.92
N ALA A 305 -13.68 11.05 -16.94
CA ALA A 305 -12.88 11.27 -15.71
C ALA A 305 -13.66 12.06 -14.64
N GLU A 306 -14.44 13.04 -15.05
CA GLU A 306 -15.30 13.87 -14.18
C GLU A 306 -16.43 13.08 -13.49
N ASN A 307 -16.82 11.94 -14.07
CA ASN A 307 -17.83 11.02 -13.56
C ASN A 307 -17.25 9.88 -12.73
N ILE A 308 -15.95 9.89 -12.47
CA ILE A 308 -15.29 8.94 -11.58
C ILE A 308 -14.92 9.67 -10.29
N ILE A 309 -15.16 9.02 -9.15
CA ILE A 309 -14.66 9.49 -7.85
C ILE A 309 -13.87 8.40 -7.13
N ILE A 310 -12.77 8.79 -6.48
CA ILE A 310 -12.02 7.93 -5.58
C ILE A 310 -12.52 8.15 -4.16
N MET A 311 -13.03 7.10 -3.53
CA MET A 311 -13.49 7.15 -2.15
C MET A 311 -12.51 6.43 -1.22
N THR A 312 -12.18 7.06 -0.10
CA THR A 312 -11.41 6.43 0.98
C THR A 312 -11.89 6.87 2.35
N ASN A 313 -11.36 6.25 3.39
CA ASN A 313 -11.39 6.73 4.77
C ASN A 313 -10.00 7.22 5.23
N GLY A 314 -9.16 7.67 4.30
CA GLY A 314 -7.79 8.08 4.57
C GLY A 314 -6.81 6.92 4.81
N ILE A 315 -7.29 5.67 4.90
CA ILE A 315 -6.46 4.47 4.98
C ILE A 315 -6.23 3.95 3.55
N CYS A 316 -5.22 4.51 2.90
CA CYS A 316 -4.79 4.14 1.55
C CYS A 316 -3.26 4.22 1.49
N ALA A 317 -2.58 3.12 1.13
CA ALA A 317 -1.12 3.01 1.14
C ALA A 317 -0.57 2.23 -0.08
N SER A 318 0.70 2.45 -0.42
CA SER A 318 1.43 1.67 -1.43
C SER A 318 0.69 1.68 -2.78
N THR A 319 0.40 0.53 -3.40
CA THR A 319 -0.37 0.46 -4.66
C THR A 319 -1.65 1.32 -4.65
N CYS A 320 -2.34 1.42 -3.51
CA CYS A 320 -3.53 2.27 -3.42
C CYS A 320 -3.20 3.74 -3.69
N THR A 321 -2.07 4.25 -3.16
CA THR A 321 -1.65 5.63 -3.41
C THR A 321 -1.21 5.82 -4.85
N ILE A 322 -0.52 4.84 -5.44
CA ILE A 322 -0.10 4.87 -6.85
C ILE A 322 -1.33 5.00 -7.76
N LEU A 323 -2.31 4.10 -7.61
CA LEU A 323 -3.54 4.14 -8.39
C LEU A 323 -4.28 5.46 -8.20
N ALA A 324 -4.51 5.87 -6.96
CA ALA A 324 -5.26 7.09 -6.67
C ALA A 324 -4.60 8.33 -7.30
N ARG A 325 -3.26 8.42 -7.29
CA ARG A 325 -2.53 9.51 -7.94
C ARG A 325 -2.69 9.49 -9.45
N LEU A 326 -2.48 8.32 -10.08
CA LEU A 326 -2.63 8.18 -11.54
C LEU A 326 -4.03 8.59 -11.99
N LEU A 327 -5.06 8.21 -11.24
CA LEU A 327 -6.44 8.64 -11.48
C LEU A 327 -6.61 10.16 -11.30
N LYS A 328 -6.13 10.74 -10.19
CA LYS A 328 -6.21 12.19 -9.95
C LYS A 328 -5.50 12.99 -11.05
N GLN A 329 -4.39 12.48 -11.61
CA GLN A 329 -3.70 13.11 -12.74
C GLN A 329 -4.57 13.18 -14.01
N GLN A 330 -5.59 12.34 -14.14
CA GLN A 330 -6.56 12.39 -15.25
C GLN A 330 -7.79 13.25 -14.94
N GLY A 331 -7.83 13.93 -13.78
CA GLY A 331 -8.96 14.76 -13.36
C GLY A 331 -10.03 14.01 -12.56
N VAL A 332 -9.78 12.76 -12.17
CA VAL A 332 -10.68 12.03 -11.26
C VAL A 332 -10.69 12.71 -9.89
N ARG A 333 -11.89 13.08 -9.43
CA ARG A 333 -12.07 13.73 -8.13
C ARG A 333 -12.04 12.72 -6.99
N SER A 334 -11.89 13.22 -5.78
CA SER A 334 -11.61 12.38 -4.62
C SER A 334 -12.37 12.84 -3.38
N ILE A 335 -12.88 11.86 -2.64
CA ILE A 335 -13.66 12.07 -1.43
C ILE A 335 -13.10 11.22 -0.29
N VAL A 336 -13.02 11.81 0.91
CA VAL A 336 -12.53 11.13 2.11
C VAL A 336 -13.50 11.23 3.28
N PHE A 337 -13.67 10.13 3.99
CA PHE A 337 -14.54 10.06 5.17
C PHE A 337 -13.76 10.11 6.48
N GLY A 338 -14.33 10.78 7.48
CA GLY A 338 -13.89 10.78 8.86
C GLY A 338 -12.89 11.89 9.19
N GLY A 339 -11.86 11.56 9.96
CA GLY A 339 -10.93 12.50 10.60
C GLY A 339 -11.48 13.07 11.91
N ARG A 340 -10.65 13.84 12.62
CA ARG A 340 -11.05 14.49 13.88
C ARG A 340 -12.24 15.43 13.66
N PRO A 341 -13.12 15.62 14.65
CA PRO A 341 -14.32 16.47 14.55
C PRO A 341 -13.95 17.96 14.49
N ARG A 342 -13.37 18.38 13.36
CA ARG A 342 -12.98 19.74 13.02
C ARG A 342 -13.26 19.99 11.54
N ALA A 343 -13.90 21.12 11.26
CA ALA A 343 -14.22 21.63 9.93
C ALA A 343 -12.94 22.07 9.18
N ALA A 344 -12.27 21.12 8.54
CA ALA A 344 -11.01 21.31 7.82
C ALA A 344 -10.81 20.18 6.79
N PRO A 345 -9.91 20.33 5.80
CA PRO A 345 -9.62 19.25 4.87
C PRO A 345 -8.97 18.03 5.52
N MET A 346 -9.00 16.92 4.79
CA MET A 346 -8.34 15.68 5.15
C MET A 346 -7.65 15.09 3.92
N GLN A 347 -6.52 14.43 4.13
CA GLN A 347 -5.85 13.73 3.03
C GLN A 347 -6.64 12.50 2.62
N LEU A 348 -6.81 12.33 1.31
CA LEU A 348 -7.28 11.08 0.71
C LEU A 348 -6.31 9.93 1.05
N LEU A 349 -5.01 10.22 1.02
CA LEU A 349 -3.92 9.26 1.09
C LEU A 349 -3.14 9.42 2.42
N GLY A 350 -3.55 8.71 3.47
CA GLY A 350 -2.90 8.77 4.79
C GLY A 350 -1.81 7.73 5.05
N GLY A 351 -1.64 6.77 4.13
CA GLY A 351 -0.63 5.73 4.17
C GLY A 351 0.72 6.14 3.59
N SER A 352 1.54 5.13 3.28
CA SER A 352 2.83 5.35 2.62
C SER A 352 2.62 5.69 1.15
N LYS A 353 3.26 6.75 0.65
CA LYS A 353 3.35 7.14 -0.77
C LYS A 353 4.77 6.86 -1.33
N GLY A 354 5.40 5.80 -0.82
CA GLY A 354 6.71 5.36 -1.26
C GLY A 354 6.65 4.49 -2.52
N GLY A 355 7.74 4.44 -3.28
CA GLY A 355 7.83 3.68 -4.53
C GLY A 355 8.24 2.22 -4.35
N GLN A 356 8.85 1.84 -3.22
CA GLN A 356 9.17 0.44 -2.92
C GLN A 356 9.54 0.23 -1.44
N TYR A 357 8.93 -0.76 -0.80
CA TYR A 357 9.29 -1.21 0.56
C TYR A 357 10.20 -2.43 0.50
N TRP A 358 11.30 -2.40 1.26
CA TRP A 358 12.12 -3.58 1.52
C TRP A 358 12.03 -3.97 2.99
N SER A 359 11.69 -5.23 3.23
CA SER A 359 11.84 -5.81 4.57
C SER A 359 13.33 -5.99 4.91
N LEU A 360 13.67 -6.08 6.20
CA LEU A 360 15.04 -6.40 6.60
C LEU A 360 15.51 -7.77 6.09
N VAL A 361 14.59 -8.73 5.93
CA VAL A 361 14.88 -10.05 5.33
C VAL A 361 15.29 -9.90 3.87
N THR A 362 14.53 -9.09 3.12
CA THR A 362 14.85 -8.72 1.74
C THR A 362 16.25 -8.11 1.68
N ILE A 363 16.52 -7.05 2.45
CA ILE A 363 17.82 -6.36 2.48
C ILE A 363 18.96 -7.33 2.78
N SER A 364 18.81 -8.17 3.81
CA SER A 364 19.82 -9.16 4.18
C SER A 364 20.06 -10.19 3.07
N HIS A 365 19.03 -10.58 2.32
CA HIS A 365 19.14 -11.50 1.20
C HIS A 365 19.89 -10.88 0.01
N TYR A 366 19.57 -9.63 -0.35
CA TYR A 366 20.29 -8.89 -1.39
C TYR A 366 21.79 -8.78 -1.10
N ILE A 367 22.13 -8.36 0.11
CA ILE A 367 23.53 -8.17 0.52
C ILE A 367 24.26 -9.51 0.49
N LYS A 368 23.64 -10.57 1.01
CA LYS A 368 24.20 -11.92 0.97
C LYS A 368 24.44 -12.37 -0.48
N LYS A 369 23.46 -12.18 -1.37
CA LYS A 369 23.56 -12.60 -2.77
C LYS A 369 24.66 -11.84 -3.52
N ALA A 370 24.69 -10.52 -3.42
CA ALA A 370 25.75 -9.70 -4.02
C ALA A 370 27.14 -10.10 -3.48
N ARG A 371 27.25 -10.37 -2.17
CA ARG A 371 28.49 -10.85 -1.56
C ARG A 371 28.94 -12.18 -2.15
N GLU A 372 28.04 -13.16 -2.24
CA GLU A 372 28.33 -14.49 -2.80
C GLU A 372 28.88 -14.37 -4.22
N ILE A 373 28.23 -13.57 -5.07
CA ILE A 373 28.64 -13.36 -6.46
C ILE A 373 30.02 -12.69 -6.53
N ALA A 374 30.23 -11.60 -5.78
CA ALA A 374 31.49 -10.85 -5.82
C ALA A 374 32.69 -11.66 -5.32
N VAL A 375 32.51 -12.42 -4.22
CA VAL A 375 33.57 -13.28 -3.66
C VAL A 375 33.88 -14.45 -4.58
N ASN A 376 32.87 -15.10 -5.15
CA ASN A 376 33.07 -16.23 -6.06
C ASN A 376 33.78 -15.80 -7.34
N ALA A 377 33.38 -14.66 -7.93
CA ALA A 377 34.02 -14.12 -9.13
C ALA A 377 35.50 -13.79 -8.89
N SER A 378 35.82 -13.21 -7.73
CA SER A 378 37.21 -12.91 -7.33
C SER A 378 38.02 -14.19 -7.12
N GLY A 379 37.46 -15.20 -6.46
CA GLY A 379 38.11 -16.50 -6.26
C GLY A 379 38.30 -17.31 -7.55
N ALA A 380 37.45 -17.10 -8.55
CA ALA A 380 37.56 -17.70 -9.88
C ALA A 380 38.58 -16.99 -10.79
N GLY A 381 39.21 -15.90 -10.33
CA GLY A 381 40.18 -15.12 -11.12
C GLY A 381 39.55 -14.14 -12.12
N SER A 382 38.25 -13.88 -12.02
CA SER A 382 37.50 -12.92 -12.83
C SER A 382 36.75 -11.90 -11.95
N PRO A 383 37.47 -11.10 -11.14
CA PRO A 383 36.86 -10.20 -10.17
C PRO A 383 35.93 -9.18 -10.83
N ILE A 384 34.71 -9.05 -10.29
CA ILE A 384 33.75 -8.00 -10.69
C ILE A 384 34.10 -6.66 -10.02
N LEU A 385 34.56 -6.73 -8.77
CA LEU A 385 35.03 -5.60 -7.98
C LEU A 385 36.54 -5.73 -7.82
N SER A 386 37.28 -4.63 -7.83
CA SER A 386 38.70 -4.64 -7.45
C SER A 386 38.88 -5.14 -6.01
N GLU A 387 40.11 -5.52 -5.65
CA GLU A 387 40.44 -6.00 -4.30
C GLU A 387 40.02 -5.00 -3.20
N ASP A 388 40.33 -3.71 -3.42
CA ASP A 388 39.94 -2.64 -2.50
C ASP A 388 38.40 -2.49 -2.42
N GLU A 389 37.70 -2.55 -3.55
CA GLU A 389 36.24 -2.45 -3.59
C GLU A 389 35.56 -3.65 -2.94
N LEU A 390 36.12 -4.86 -3.07
CA LEU A 390 35.65 -6.04 -2.38
C LEU A 390 35.88 -5.92 -0.87
N ALA A 391 37.04 -5.43 -0.45
CA ALA A 391 37.32 -5.16 0.96
C ALA A 391 36.33 -4.14 1.54
N ARG A 392 36.07 -3.04 0.81
CA ARG A 392 35.05 -2.04 1.17
C ARG A 392 33.65 -2.62 1.22
N PHE A 393 33.27 -3.46 0.25
CA PHE A 393 31.98 -4.17 0.27
C PHE A 393 31.83 -4.97 1.58
N LEU A 394 32.85 -5.76 1.93
CA LEU A 394 32.82 -6.62 3.11
C LEU A 394 32.80 -5.82 4.42
N GLU A 395 33.45 -4.66 4.45
CA GLU A 395 33.43 -3.74 5.58
C GLU A 395 32.05 -3.07 5.76
N LEU A 396 31.44 -2.62 4.67
CA LEU A 396 30.16 -1.89 4.68
C LEU A 396 28.94 -2.80 4.83
N ALA A 397 29.04 -4.05 4.36
CA ALA A 397 27.94 -4.99 4.39
C ALA A 397 27.58 -5.36 5.85
N PRO A 398 26.34 -5.10 6.31
CA PRO A 398 25.90 -5.55 7.62
C PRO A 398 25.96 -7.08 7.72
N PRO A 399 26.09 -7.63 8.94
CA PRO A 399 26.00 -9.06 9.14
C PRO A 399 24.61 -9.57 8.72
N PRO A 400 24.45 -10.89 8.45
CA PRO A 400 23.13 -11.49 8.31
C PRO A 400 22.26 -11.19 9.54
N LEU A 401 20.93 -11.24 9.40
CA LEU A 401 20.01 -10.95 10.52
C LEU A 401 20.31 -11.77 11.79
N THR A 402 20.79 -13.01 11.66
CA THR A 402 21.20 -13.87 12.78
C THR A 402 22.49 -13.43 13.48
N GLY A 403 23.27 -12.56 12.86
CA GLY A 403 24.52 -12.02 13.39
C GLY A 403 24.37 -10.71 14.16
N PHE A 404 23.18 -10.08 14.14
CA PHE A 404 22.92 -8.92 14.99
C PHE A 404 22.84 -9.33 16.46
N PRO A 405 23.31 -8.49 17.41
CA PRO A 405 23.30 -8.80 18.84
C PRO A 405 21.88 -8.88 19.43
N ILE A 406 20.91 -8.28 18.74
CA ILE A 406 19.49 -8.32 19.05
C ILE A 406 18.70 -8.67 17.79
N ARG A 407 17.50 -9.24 17.97
CA ARG A 407 16.52 -9.41 16.91
C ARG A 407 16.00 -8.04 16.48
N ILE A 408 16.34 -7.63 15.26
CA ILE A 408 15.88 -6.38 14.66
C ILE A 408 14.69 -6.59 13.71
N ASP A 409 14.42 -7.83 13.30
CA ASP A 409 13.32 -8.17 12.43
C ASP A 409 12.06 -8.59 13.23
N SER A 410 10.94 -7.98 12.90
CA SER A 410 9.63 -8.33 13.47
C SER A 410 8.83 -9.17 12.48
N ARG A 411 9.27 -10.40 12.17
CA ARG A 411 8.57 -11.33 11.26
C ARG A 411 8.18 -10.68 9.91
N GLY A 412 9.10 -9.93 9.31
CA GLY A 412 8.88 -9.20 8.04
C GLY A 412 8.25 -7.81 8.16
N GLY A 413 7.76 -7.42 9.35
CA GLY A 413 7.19 -6.09 9.61
C GLY A 413 8.23 -4.96 9.79
N SER A 414 9.51 -5.32 9.96
CA SER A 414 10.61 -4.36 9.98
C SER A 414 11.16 -4.16 8.57
N GLY A 415 11.37 -2.91 8.17
CA GLY A 415 11.90 -2.58 6.87
C GLY A 415 11.97 -1.08 6.64
N VAL A 416 12.33 -0.70 5.42
CA VAL A 416 12.47 0.69 4.99
C VAL A 416 11.73 0.93 3.68
N ASN A 417 11.30 2.17 3.47
CA ASN A 417 10.95 2.63 2.14
C ASN A 417 12.24 2.84 1.36
N PHE A 418 12.61 1.88 0.51
CA PHE A 418 13.86 1.90 -0.24
C PHE A 418 13.83 2.93 -1.37
N ARG A 419 12.70 3.02 -2.09
CA ARG A 419 12.50 4.02 -3.14
C ARG A 419 11.47 5.06 -2.73
N ASN A 420 11.83 6.32 -2.88
CA ASN A 420 10.87 7.42 -2.81
C ASN A 420 10.20 7.57 -4.18
N GLU A 421 8.91 7.89 -4.18
CA GLU A 421 8.17 8.29 -5.38
C GLU A 421 8.10 9.82 -5.44
N TYR A 422 8.06 10.39 -6.64
CA TYR A 422 8.10 11.83 -6.92
C TYR A 422 6.98 12.22 -7.89
N ASP A 423 6.56 13.48 -7.84
CA ASP A 423 5.62 14.03 -8.81
C ASP A 423 6.35 14.49 -10.07
N GLU A 424 5.67 14.48 -11.22
CA GLU A 424 6.22 15.03 -12.47
C GLU A 424 6.54 16.53 -12.35
N LYS A 425 5.71 17.27 -11.59
CA LYS A 425 5.88 18.72 -11.39
C LYS A 425 6.88 19.06 -10.30
N ASP A 426 7.17 18.13 -9.40
CA ASP A 426 8.18 18.26 -8.35
C ASP A 426 9.00 16.97 -8.23
N PRO A 427 10.06 16.83 -9.06
CA PRO A 427 10.95 15.67 -9.02
C PRO A 427 11.97 15.72 -7.88
N THR A 428 11.79 16.60 -6.89
CA THR A 428 12.73 16.84 -5.78
C THR A 428 12.16 16.49 -4.41
N THR A 429 10.86 16.71 -4.18
CA THR A 429 10.21 16.37 -2.90
C THR A 429 9.61 14.96 -2.96
N PRO A 430 10.05 14.00 -2.12
CA PRO A 430 9.39 12.71 -2.02
C PRO A 430 7.91 12.87 -1.68
N LEU A 431 7.04 12.17 -2.41
CA LEU A 431 5.59 12.23 -2.23
C LEU A 431 5.14 11.88 -0.81
N GLN A 432 5.92 11.07 -0.10
CA GLN A 432 5.69 10.73 1.31
C GLN A 432 5.58 11.97 2.22
N PHE A 433 6.20 13.09 1.84
CA PHE A 433 6.19 14.35 2.59
C PHE A 433 5.23 15.40 2.01
N VAL A 434 4.55 15.09 0.90
CA VAL A 434 3.60 16.00 0.23
C VAL A 434 2.19 15.79 0.76
N TYR A 435 1.64 16.84 1.38
CA TYR A 435 0.24 16.88 1.80
C TYR A 435 -0.67 17.05 0.59
N GLU A 436 -1.69 16.20 0.47
CA GLU A 436 -2.70 16.27 -0.59
C GLU A 436 -4.08 16.03 0.00
N ALA A 437 -4.89 17.09 0.05
CA ALA A 437 -6.29 16.99 0.45
C ALA A 437 -7.09 16.17 -0.59
N ALA A 438 -8.14 15.51 -0.09
CA ALA A 438 -9.25 15.12 -0.96
C ALA A 438 -10.02 16.37 -1.40
N ASP A 439 -10.71 16.29 -2.52
CA ASP A 439 -11.53 17.38 -3.06
C ASP A 439 -12.80 17.57 -2.21
N CYS A 440 -13.31 16.49 -1.61
CA CYS A 440 -14.39 16.52 -0.63
C CYS A 440 -14.04 15.74 0.63
N ARG A 441 -14.51 16.22 1.78
CA ARG A 441 -14.47 15.49 3.05
C ARG A 441 -15.88 15.36 3.60
N LEU A 442 -16.24 14.17 4.08
CA LEU A 442 -17.45 13.94 4.86
C LEU A 442 -17.10 13.36 6.23
N PHE A 443 -17.94 13.64 7.23
CA PHE A 443 -17.87 12.92 8.50
C PHE A 443 -18.66 11.61 8.40
N TRP A 444 -18.21 10.59 9.12
CA TRP A 444 -19.01 9.38 9.28
C TRP A 444 -20.28 9.67 10.06
N THR A 445 -21.42 9.19 9.56
CA THR A 445 -22.69 9.17 10.29
C THR A 445 -22.85 7.83 11.03
N ALA A 446 -23.78 7.78 11.99
CA ALA A 446 -24.14 6.52 12.64
C ALA A 446 -24.67 5.49 11.62
N GLU A 447 -25.43 5.96 10.61
CA GLU A 447 -25.93 5.13 9.53
C GLU A 447 -24.80 4.49 8.72
N ASN A 448 -23.74 5.24 8.38
CA ASN A 448 -22.61 4.70 7.63
C ASN A 448 -21.88 3.55 8.34
N TYR A 449 -21.87 3.55 9.68
CA TYR A 449 -21.28 2.45 10.44
C TYR A 449 -22.16 1.19 10.45
N VAL A 450 -23.48 1.35 10.38
CA VAL A 450 -24.45 0.25 10.39
C VAL A 450 -24.68 -0.30 8.98
N PHE A 451 -24.79 0.58 7.99
CA PHE A 451 -25.02 0.33 6.58
C PHE A 451 -23.91 0.99 5.76
N PRO A 452 -22.74 0.32 5.58
CA PRO A 452 -21.59 0.86 4.86
C PRO A 452 -21.90 1.39 3.47
N GLU A 453 -22.87 0.80 2.76
CA GLU A 453 -23.35 1.24 1.45
C GLU A 453 -23.96 2.65 1.47
N SER A 454 -24.51 3.10 2.60
CA SER A 454 -25.00 4.48 2.75
C SER A 454 -23.88 5.51 2.61
N SER A 455 -22.62 5.10 2.80
CA SER A 455 -21.47 5.97 2.56
C SER A 455 -21.20 6.20 1.07
N TRP A 456 -21.54 5.24 0.21
CA TRP A 456 -21.51 5.41 -1.24
C TRP A 456 -22.60 6.38 -1.70
N VAL A 457 -23.80 6.30 -1.10
CA VAL A 457 -24.91 7.24 -1.32
C VAL A 457 -24.49 8.65 -0.94
N ALA A 458 -23.96 8.84 0.27
CA ALA A 458 -23.48 10.13 0.74
C ALA A 458 -22.33 10.68 -0.15
N ALA A 459 -21.44 9.81 -0.62
CA ALA A 459 -20.38 10.19 -1.53
C ALA A 459 -20.91 10.63 -2.90
N ALA A 460 -21.87 9.90 -3.45
CA ALA A 460 -22.50 10.23 -4.72
C ALA A 460 -23.27 11.55 -4.64
N ASP A 461 -24.04 11.76 -3.56
CA ASP A 461 -24.79 13.00 -3.34
C ASP A 461 -23.88 14.23 -3.25
N ALA A 462 -22.71 14.08 -2.61
CA ALA A 462 -21.77 15.19 -2.44
C ALA A 462 -20.94 15.49 -3.70
N MET A 463 -20.62 14.46 -4.49
CA MET A 463 -19.72 14.62 -5.62
C MET A 463 -20.44 14.75 -6.96
N PHE A 464 -21.57 14.08 -7.14
CA PHE A 464 -22.36 14.09 -8.37
C PHE A 464 -23.68 14.86 -8.23
N GLY A 465 -24.04 15.25 -7.00
CA GLY A 465 -25.19 16.11 -6.69
C GLY A 465 -24.77 17.40 -5.99
N ASP A 466 -25.70 17.99 -5.24
CA ASP A 466 -25.55 19.29 -4.59
C ASP A 466 -25.24 19.21 -3.08
N ALA A 467 -25.02 18.01 -2.53
CA ALA A 467 -24.79 17.88 -1.09
C ALA A 467 -23.44 18.47 -0.68
N SER A 468 -23.42 19.19 0.45
CA SER A 468 -22.22 19.91 0.88
C SER A 468 -21.16 18.99 1.49
N CYS A 469 -19.91 19.25 1.13
CA CYS A 469 -18.75 18.73 1.85
C CYS A 469 -18.55 19.48 3.18
N VAL A 470 -17.69 18.95 4.05
CA VAL A 470 -17.25 19.67 5.26
C VAL A 470 -16.58 20.98 4.83
N GLU A 471 -17.21 22.11 5.16
CA GLU A 471 -16.68 23.44 4.88
C GLU A 471 -15.42 23.75 5.70
N GLU A 472 -14.47 24.50 5.16
CA GLU A 472 -13.36 25.03 5.93
C GLU A 472 -13.85 26.15 6.86
N SER A 473 -13.27 26.24 8.07
CA SER A 473 -13.64 27.30 9.03
C SER A 473 -13.31 28.73 8.55
N ASP A 474 -12.65 28.89 7.40
CA ASP A 474 -12.11 30.18 6.93
C ASP A 474 -12.69 30.67 5.58
N GLY A 475 -13.90 30.23 5.22
CA GLY A 475 -14.67 30.87 4.14
C GLY A 475 -14.17 30.58 2.71
N HIS A 476 -13.23 29.66 2.54
CA HIS A 476 -12.96 29.07 1.23
C HIS A 476 -13.92 27.91 0.99
N HIS A 477 -14.96 28.15 0.19
CA HIS A 477 -15.71 27.06 -0.41
C HIS A 477 -14.76 26.24 -1.29
N ILE A 478 -14.59 24.97 -0.97
CA ILE A 478 -14.20 24.00 -1.98
C ILE A 478 -15.48 23.74 -2.78
N THR A 479 -15.69 24.53 -3.83
CA THR A 479 -16.73 24.20 -4.81
C THR A 479 -16.36 22.88 -5.48
N PRO A 480 -17.27 21.89 -5.56
CA PRO A 480 -17.03 20.57 -6.15
C PRO A 480 -16.47 20.57 -7.58
#